data_AF-A0A0B7BXJ0-F1
#
_entry.id   AF-A0A0B7BXJ0-F1
#
_cell.length_a   1.000
_cell.length_b   1.000
_cell.length_c   1.000
_cell.angle_alpha   90.00
_cell.angle_beta   90.00
_cell.angle_gamma   90.00
#
_symmetry.space_group_name_H-M   'P 1'
#
loop_
_entity.id
_entity.type
_entity.pdbx_description
1 polymer ?
#
loop_
_entity_poly.entity_id
_entity_poly.type
_entity_poly.pdbx_seq_one_letter_code
_entity_poly.pdbx_strand_id
1 'polypeptide(L)' 'MREQTATTSKSDSKVSVKRSGYLEWNEYFMAIAFLSAQRSKDPRTQVGACIVNSEKKIVGA' A
#
# COMPACT_ATOMS: atom_id res chain seq x y z
N MET A 1 6.41 -18.62 55.14
CA MET A 1 5.32 -19.41 54.53
C MET A 1 5.27 -19.00 53.07
N ARG A 2 5.37 -19.98 52.17
CA ARG A 2 5.63 -19.83 50.74
C ARG A 2 4.36 -19.46 49.97
N GLU A 3 4.57 -19.20 48.68
CA GLU A 3 3.66 -19.36 47.53
C GLU A 3 3.03 -18.07 47.00
N GLN A 4 3.02 -17.77 45.70
CA GLN A 4 3.51 -18.46 44.51
C GLN A 4 3.58 -17.45 43.35
N THR A 5 4.49 -17.73 42.43
CA THR A 5 4.66 -17.15 41.09
C THR A 5 3.41 -17.27 40.23
N ALA A 6 3.04 -16.21 39.52
CA ALA A 6 2.22 -16.34 38.31
C ALA A 6 2.80 -15.47 37.20
N THR A 7 3.69 -16.10 36.43
CA THR A 7 4.07 -15.69 35.07
C THR A 7 2.83 -15.73 34.19
N THR A 8 2.30 -14.59 33.76
CA THR A 8 1.35 -14.56 32.63
C THR A 8 2.12 -14.16 31.39
N SER A 9 2.52 -15.18 30.63
CA SER A 9 3.04 -15.12 29.27
C SER A 9 2.02 -14.41 28.37
N LYS A 10 2.30 -13.15 27.99
CA LYS A 10 1.61 -12.51 26.86
C LYS A 10 2.26 -13.02 25.58
N SER A 11 1.47 -13.76 24.82
CA SER A 11 1.78 -14.31 23.50
C SER A 11 2.50 -13.31 22.59
N ASP A 12 3.72 -13.64 22.17
CA ASP A 12 4.42 -12.97 21.07
C ASP A 12 3.61 -13.15 19.77
N SER A 13 2.68 -12.24 19.53
CA SER A 13 2.18 -11.99 18.18
C SER A 13 3.38 -11.48 17.37
N LYS A 14 4.00 -12.37 16.59
CA LYS A 14 5.11 -12.10 15.68
C LYS A 14 4.74 -10.88 14.82
N VAL A 15 5.17 -9.68 15.22
CA VAL A 15 4.87 -8.44 14.51
C VAL A 15 5.63 -8.49 13.19
N SER A 16 4.93 -8.82 12.11
CA SER A 16 5.47 -8.65 10.76
C SER A 16 5.56 -7.16 10.49
N VAL A 17 6.69 -6.56 10.83
CA VAL A 17 6.96 -5.15 10.56
C VAL A 17 6.94 -4.96 9.04
N LYS A 18 6.04 -4.10 8.55
CA LYS A 18 6.03 -3.70 7.14
C LYS A 18 7.38 -3.07 6.81
N ARG A 19 7.92 -3.35 5.62
CA ARG A 19 9.19 -2.78 5.15
C ARG A 19 9.14 -1.25 5.27
N SER A 20 10.15 -0.62 5.85
CA SER A 20 10.24 0.84 5.87
C SER A 20 10.29 1.43 4.45
N GLY A 21 9.60 2.56 4.23
CA GLY A 21 9.54 3.21 2.92
C GLY A 21 8.77 2.41 1.87
N TYR A 22 7.72 1.68 2.27
CA TYR A 22 6.78 1.11 1.30
C TYR A 22 5.95 2.21 0.65
N LEU A 23 5.51 1.97 -0.59
CA LEU A 23 4.79 2.95 -1.39
C LEU A 23 3.39 3.20 -0.81
N GLU A 24 3.05 4.46 -0.56
CA GLU A 24 1.70 4.81 -0.14
C GLU A 24 0.71 4.70 -1.30
N TRP A 25 -0.55 4.47 -0.98
CA TRP A 25 -1.58 4.21 -1.99
C TRP A 25 -1.74 5.34 -3.02
N ASN A 26 -1.67 6.59 -2.57
CA ASN A 26 -1.80 7.74 -3.46
C ASN A 26 -0.62 7.82 -4.44
N GLU A 27 0.59 7.54 -3.96
CA GLU A 27 1.80 7.53 -4.80
C GLU A 27 1.74 6.39 -5.82
N TYR A 28 1.26 5.22 -5.39
CA TYR A 28 1.01 4.08 -6.27
C TYR A 28 0.03 4.41 -7.40
N PHE A 29 -1.12 5.00 -7.10
CA PHE A 29 -2.12 5.33 -8.12
C PHE A 29 -1.69 6.45 -9.06
N MET A 30 -1.00 7.46 -8.54
CA MET A 30 -0.41 8.52 -9.37
C MET A 30 0.67 7.97 -10.32
N ALA A 31 1.52 7.06 -9.83
CA ALA A 31 2.53 6.41 -10.65
C ALA A 31 1.91 5.61 -11.81
N ILE A 32 0.78 4.93 -11.55
CA ILE A 32 0.05 4.20 -12.59
C ILE A 32 -0.54 5.13 -13.63
N ALA A 33 -1.18 6.22 -13.22
CA ALA A 33 -1.72 7.21 -14.16
C ALA A 33 -0.60 7.80 -15.05
N PHE A 34 0.55 8.12 -14.46
CA PHE A 34 1.71 8.63 -15.20
C PHE A 34 2.30 7.59 -16.17
N LEU A 35 2.36 6.32 -15.77
CA LEU A 35 2.81 5.25 -16.65
C LEU A 35 1.83 4.99 -17.80
N SER A 36 0.53 5.05 -17.52
CA SER A 36 -0.52 4.95 -18.56
C SER A 36 -0.39 6.08 -19.59
N ALA A 37 -0.05 7.29 -19.14
CA ALA A 37 0.21 8.43 -20.02
C ALA A 37 1.27 8.12 -21.09
N GLN A 38 2.32 7.36 -20.75
CA GLN A 38 3.40 6.98 -21.68
C GLN A 38 2.96 6.00 -22.79
N ARG A 39 1.70 5.53 -22.78
CA ARG A 39 1.08 4.80 -23.89
C ARG A 39 0.43 5.73 -24.92
N SER A 40 0.18 6.98 -24.56
CA SER A 40 -0.31 7.98 -25.52
C SER A 40 0.73 8.21 -26.61
N LYS A 41 0.28 8.18 -27.87
CA LYS A 41 1.10 8.46 -29.05
C LYS A 41 1.02 9.91 -29.50
N ASP A 42 0.20 10.74 -28.85
CA ASP A 42 0.13 12.17 -29.18
C ASP A 42 1.49 12.82 -28.87
N PRO A 43 2.13 13.53 -29.81
CA PRO A 43 3.44 14.14 -29.60
C PRO A 43 3.42 15.40 -28.72
N ARG A 44 2.24 15.98 -28.46
CA ARG A 44 2.11 17.25 -27.73
C ARG A 44 1.72 17.05 -26.27
N THR A 45 0.85 16.08 -25.99
CA THR A 45 0.35 15.85 -24.63
C THR A 45 0.18 14.36 -24.34
N GLN A 46 0.83 13.88 -23.28
CA GLN A 46 0.63 12.52 -22.76
C GLN A 46 -0.02 12.62 -21.39
N VAL A 47 -1.31 12.29 -21.35
CA VAL A 47 -2.10 12.27 -20.12
C VAL A 47 -2.58 10.84 -19.88
N GLY A 48 -2.57 10.43 -18.63
CA GLY A 48 -3.13 9.15 -18.18
C GLY A 48 -4.00 9.38 -16.96
N ALA A 49 -4.94 8.48 -16.74
CA ALA A 49 -5.87 8.51 -15.64
C ALA A 49 -5.87 7.15 -14.95
N CYS A 50 -6.15 7.13 -13.65
CA CYS A 50 -6.33 5.90 -12.90
C CYS A 50 -7.62 6.07 -12.09
N ILE A 51 -8.61 5.23 -12.35
CA ILE A 51 -9.89 5.24 -11.64
C ILE A 51 -9.85 4.15 -10.59
N VAL A 52 -10.06 4.54 -9.34
CA VAL A 52 -9.94 3.67 -8.18
C VAL A 52 -11.23 3.72 -7.37
N ASN A 53 -11.66 2.58 -6.85
CA ASN A 53 -12.80 2.50 -5.94
C ASN A 53 -12.39 2.72 -4.46
N SER A 54 -13.37 2.77 -3.56
CA SER A 54 -13.16 2.92 -2.12
C SER A 54 -12.38 1.75 -1.48
N GLU A 55 -12.37 0.58 -2.11
CA GLU A 55 -11.58 -0.59 -1.70
C GLU A 55 -10.14 -0.56 -2.20
N LYS A 56 -9.69 0.57 -2.79
CA LYS A 56 -8.34 0.74 -3.36
C LYS A 56 -8.04 -0.23 -4.50
N LYS A 57 -9.06 -0.63 -5.25
CA LYS A 57 -8.95 -1.43 -6.47
C LYS A 57 -9.06 -0.53 -7.69
N ILE A 58 -8.19 -0.77 -8.66
CA ILE A 58 -8.20 -0.08 -9.96
C ILE A 58 -9.33 -0.68 -10.79
N VAL A 59 -10.25 0.17 -11.24
CA VAL A 59 -11.40 -0.22 -12.07
C VAL A 59 -11.24 0.22 -13.52
N GLY A 60 -10.26 1.10 -13.82
CA GLY A 60 -9.88 1.51 -15.16
C GLY A 60 -8.58 2.32 -15.15
N ALA A 61 -7.77 2.19 -16.21
CA ALA A 61 -6.46 2.83 -16.37
C ALA A 61 -6.14 3.11 -17.85
#